data_AF-A0A1I5QEC0-F1
#
_entry.id   AF-A0A1I5QEC0-F1
#
_cell.length_a   1.000
_cell.length_b   1.000
_cell.length_c   1.000
_cell.angle_alpha   90.00
_cell.angle_beta   90.00
_cell.angle_gamma   90.00
#
_symmetry.space_group_name_H-M   'P 1'
#
loop_
_entity.id
_entity.type
_entity.pdbx_description
1 polymer ?
#
loop_
_entity_poly.entity_id
_entity_poly.type
_entity_poly.pdbx_seq_one_letter_code
_entity_poly.pdbx_strand_id
1 'polypeptide(L)'
;MGLQRPVEPFHRPYAGPEPPAPARRPKRLLVLLVGVVAFAVAAVTVFLMAPGRRDGGTDRAAVTPRGSASAPAAPMQQGRVVKALPAPCGTVSAATVEKAVPKASKRQNANSTLTTCTFSSTGSAFRWLRVEAHLYAPADTATPVQDAEGFYDAQWAQAHDAPLVRTITLERATGIGDEAYRWFKADEGQPTVVGQVTARTRNAVFTVSYSERAPAAAERDARERACLATATAAAREVLAALNHF
;
A
#
# COMPACT_ATOMS: atom_id res chain seq x y z
N MET A 1 -37.63 -19.69 -78.72
CA MET A 1 -36.58 -18.86 -78.08
C MET A 1 -36.47 -19.31 -76.63
N GLY A 2 -35.42 -20.07 -76.31
CA GLY A 2 -35.32 -20.86 -75.07
C GLY A 2 -35.01 -20.02 -73.84
N LEU A 3 -35.73 -20.30 -72.75
CA LEU A 3 -35.53 -19.69 -71.43
C LEU A 3 -34.22 -20.22 -70.81
N GLN A 4 -33.30 -19.32 -70.46
CA GLN A 4 -32.06 -19.63 -69.77
C GLN A 4 -32.37 -20.14 -68.35
N ARG A 5 -31.87 -21.33 -67.99
CA ARG A 5 -31.90 -21.83 -66.62
C ARG A 5 -30.88 -21.05 -65.75
N PRO A 6 -31.25 -20.64 -64.53
CA PRO A 6 -30.29 -20.09 -63.58
C PRO A 6 -29.24 -21.13 -63.19
N VAL A 7 -28.01 -20.68 -62.99
CA VAL A 7 -26.90 -21.50 -62.47
C VAL A 7 -27.15 -21.72 -60.98
N GLU A 8 -27.54 -22.93 -60.59
CA GLU A 8 -27.61 -23.31 -59.17
C GLU A 8 -26.19 -23.43 -58.59
N PRO A 9 -25.91 -22.86 -57.41
CA PRO A 9 -24.64 -23.06 -56.75
C PRO A 9 -24.54 -24.51 -56.27
N PHE A 10 -23.56 -25.24 -56.80
CA PHE A 10 -23.20 -26.58 -56.34
C PHE A 10 -22.88 -26.56 -54.83
N HIS A 11 -23.84 -26.99 -54.00
CA HIS A 11 -23.58 -27.34 -52.61
C HIS A 11 -22.80 -28.65 -52.57
N ARG A 12 -21.53 -28.59 -52.15
CA ARG A 12 -20.74 -29.78 -51.85
C ARG A 12 -21.39 -30.49 -50.64
N PRO A 13 -21.91 -31.73 -50.76
CA PRO A 13 -22.68 -32.37 -49.70
C PRO A 13 -21.84 -32.98 -48.56
N TYR A 14 -20.53 -32.74 -48.51
CA TYR A 14 -19.66 -33.31 -47.48
C TYR A 14 -18.64 -32.26 -47.01
N ALA A 15 -19.05 -31.46 -46.03
CA ALA A 15 -18.11 -30.96 -45.04
C ALA A 15 -17.97 -32.05 -43.98
N GLY A 16 -16.75 -32.57 -43.77
CA GLY A 16 -16.49 -33.47 -42.64
C GLY A 16 -16.83 -32.77 -41.32
N PRO A 17 -17.09 -33.52 -40.24
CA PRO A 17 -17.43 -32.94 -38.94
C PRO A 17 -16.36 -31.93 -38.53
N GLU A 18 -16.78 -30.69 -38.30
CA GLU A 18 -15.91 -29.61 -37.88
C GLU A 18 -15.21 -30.00 -36.57
N PRO A 19 -13.87 -29.89 -36.47
CA PRO A 19 -13.17 -30.22 -35.25
C PRO A 19 -13.69 -29.33 -34.11
N PRO A 20 -13.86 -29.87 -32.89
CA PRO A 20 -14.37 -29.07 -31.78
C PRO A 20 -13.47 -27.85 -31.59
N ALA A 21 -14.10 -26.67 -31.58
CA ALA A 21 -13.41 -25.41 -31.37
C ALA A 21 -12.51 -25.50 -30.13
N PRO A 22 -11.25 -25.00 -30.18
CA PRO A 22 -10.36 -25.06 -29.04
C PRO A 22 -11.04 -24.34 -27.86
N ALA A 23 -11.14 -25.04 -26.73
CA ALA A 23 -11.72 -24.51 -25.50
C ALA A 23 -11.09 -23.14 -25.21
N ARG A 24 -11.94 -22.09 -25.12
CA ARG A 24 -11.51 -20.76 -24.74
C ARG A 24 -10.76 -20.85 -23.41
N ARG A 25 -9.43 -20.76 -23.45
CA ARG A 25 -8.59 -20.63 -22.25
C ARG A 25 -9.17 -19.49 -21.41
N PRO A 26 -9.36 -19.68 -20.10
CA PRO A 26 -9.90 -18.63 -19.26
C PRO A 26 -8.95 -17.43 -19.30
N LYS A 27 -9.47 -16.27 -19.75
CA LYS A 27 -8.78 -14.97 -19.85
C LYS A 27 -8.18 -14.47 -18.52
N ARG A 28 -8.40 -15.20 -17.42
CA ARG A 28 -7.86 -14.90 -16.08
C ARG A 28 -6.34 -14.99 -16.00
N LEU A 29 -5.71 -15.87 -16.78
CA LEU A 29 -4.25 -16.01 -16.76
C LEU A 29 -3.53 -14.86 -17.49
N LEU A 30 -4.16 -14.28 -18.52
CA LEU A 30 -3.58 -13.16 -19.28
C LEU A 30 -3.69 -11.82 -18.51
N VAL A 31 -4.78 -11.63 -17.76
CA VAL A 31 -4.97 -10.45 -16.88
C VAL A 31 -3.94 -10.43 -15.74
N LEU A 32 -3.55 -11.60 -15.23
CA LEU A 32 -2.52 -11.73 -14.20
C LEU A 32 -1.11 -11.37 -14.71
N LEU A 33 -0.80 -11.64 -15.98
CA LEU A 33 0.51 -11.30 -16.57
C LEU A 33 0.63 -9.81 -16.93
N VAL A 34 -0.46 -9.16 -17.36
CA VAL A 34 -0.45 -7.72 -17.67
C VAL A 34 -0.34 -6.87 -16.39
N GLY A 35 -0.95 -7.31 -15.28
CA GLY A 35 -0.87 -6.59 -13.99
C GLY A 35 0.54 -6.57 -13.37
N VAL A 36 1.35 -7.61 -13.59
CA VAL A 36 2.71 -7.70 -13.04
C VAL A 36 3.70 -6.86 -13.85
N VAL A 37 3.52 -6.74 -15.16
CA VAL A 37 4.43 -5.95 -16.02
C VAL A 37 4.15 -4.44 -15.89
N ALA A 38 2.90 -4.03 -15.68
CA ALA A 38 2.56 -2.62 -15.50
C ALA A 38 3.14 -2.01 -14.20
N PHE A 39 3.32 -2.82 -13.15
CA PHE A 39 3.88 -2.36 -11.88
C PHE A 39 5.41 -2.15 -11.92
N ALA A 40 6.11 -2.81 -12.85
CA ALA A 40 7.56 -2.72 -12.97
C ALA A 40 8.03 -1.51 -13.80
N VAL A 41 7.22 -1.02 -14.75
CA VAL A 41 7.66 0.04 -15.69
C VAL A 41 7.48 1.46 -15.12
N ALA A 42 6.52 1.67 -14.21
CA ALA A 42 6.29 2.99 -13.62
C ALA A 42 7.41 3.44 -12.65
N ALA A 43 8.24 2.51 -12.16
CA ALA A 43 9.32 2.83 -11.22
C ALA A 43 10.60 3.39 -11.91
N VAL A 44 10.74 3.26 -13.23
CA VAL A 44 12.00 3.59 -13.93
C VAL A 44 11.98 4.99 -14.56
N THR A 45 10.81 5.60 -14.77
CA THR A 45 10.70 6.84 -15.56
C THR A 45 10.77 8.14 -14.76
N VAL A 46 10.72 8.12 -13.43
CA VAL A 46 10.75 9.34 -12.60
C VAL A 46 12.17 9.81 -12.27
N PHE A 47 13.21 9.03 -12.59
CA PHE A 47 14.60 9.37 -12.25
C PHE A 47 15.28 10.36 -13.22
N LEU A 48 14.55 10.88 -14.20
CA LEU A 48 15.09 11.80 -15.20
C LEU A 48 14.11 12.96 -15.40
N MET A 49 14.30 14.03 -14.62
CA MET A 49 14.18 15.45 -15.00
C MET A 49 13.94 16.32 -13.76
N ALA A 50 14.96 17.03 -13.29
CA ALA A 50 15.02 18.50 -13.36
C ALA A 50 16.06 19.11 -12.40
N PRO A 51 16.67 20.25 -12.76
CA PRO A 51 17.87 20.81 -12.14
C PRO A 51 17.54 21.85 -11.05
N GLY A 52 18.53 22.13 -10.20
CA GLY A 52 18.40 23.05 -9.07
C GLY A 52 18.28 24.54 -9.41
N ARG A 53 17.86 25.32 -8.41
CA ARG A 53 18.15 26.75 -8.30
C ARG A 53 18.08 27.21 -6.83
N ARG A 54 19.15 27.87 -6.38
CA ARG A 54 19.30 28.57 -5.09
C ARG A 54 18.83 30.03 -5.21
N ASP A 55 18.81 30.66 -4.03
CA ASP A 55 18.70 32.10 -3.72
C ASP A 55 17.25 32.54 -3.45
N GLY A 56 16.88 33.23 -2.36
CA GLY A 56 17.61 33.95 -1.32
C GLY A 56 16.67 35.05 -0.80
N GLY A 57 16.84 35.52 0.43
CA GLY A 57 16.26 36.81 0.87
C GLY A 57 15.17 36.76 1.93
N THR A 58 15.58 37.18 3.12
CA THR A 58 14.86 37.59 4.33
C THR A 58 13.58 38.40 4.14
N ASP A 59 12.55 38.16 4.97
CA ASP A 59 12.07 39.21 5.87
C ASP A 59 11.27 38.71 7.09
N ARG A 60 11.49 39.40 8.21
CA ARG A 60 10.96 39.11 9.54
C ARG A 60 9.56 39.69 9.71
N ALA A 61 8.62 38.89 10.19
CA ALA A 61 7.44 39.39 10.90
C ALA A 61 7.21 38.54 12.16
N ALA A 62 7.48 39.16 13.31
CA ALA A 62 7.27 38.56 14.62
C ALA A 62 5.78 38.55 14.96
N VAL A 63 5.22 37.36 15.22
CA VAL A 63 3.91 37.19 15.84
C VAL A 63 4.11 36.33 17.08
N THR A 64 3.96 36.93 18.26
CA THR A 64 3.91 36.22 19.55
C THR A 64 2.56 35.51 19.73
N PRO A 65 2.53 34.19 20.00
CA PRO A 65 1.34 33.54 20.54
C PRO A 65 1.48 33.34 22.06
N ARG A 66 0.42 33.77 22.74
CA ARG A 66 0.09 33.59 24.15
C ARG A 66 -0.05 32.09 24.47
N GLY A 67 0.50 31.67 25.60
CA GLY A 67 0.67 30.27 25.99
C GLY A 67 -0.61 29.45 26.09
N SER A 68 -0.50 28.18 25.70
CA SER A 68 -1.37 27.09 26.10
C SER A 68 -0.48 25.92 26.52
N ALA A 69 -0.57 25.54 27.78
CA ALA A 69 0.22 24.47 28.38
C ALA A 69 -0.10 23.13 27.69
N SER A 70 0.82 22.66 26.84
CA SER A 70 0.81 21.29 26.34
C SER A 70 1.49 20.39 27.38
N ALA A 71 0.82 19.29 27.73
CA ALA A 71 1.39 18.17 28.46
C ALA A 71 2.72 17.73 27.80
N PRO A 72 3.70 17.24 28.57
CA PRO A 72 4.98 16.85 27.99
C PRO A 72 4.77 15.67 27.03
N ALA A 73 4.86 15.95 25.73
CA ALA A 73 5.13 14.93 24.75
C ALA A 73 6.42 14.21 25.16
N ALA A 74 6.39 12.87 25.13
CA ALA A 74 7.60 12.08 25.37
C ALA A 74 8.74 12.61 24.48
N PRO A 75 9.99 12.65 24.98
CA PRO A 75 11.09 13.22 24.24
C PRO A 75 11.25 12.44 22.93
N MET A 76 10.86 13.04 21.81
CA MET A 76 11.27 12.57 20.49
C MET A 76 12.80 12.63 20.51
N GLN A 77 13.44 11.46 20.39
CA GLN A 77 14.89 11.37 20.25
C GLN A 77 15.31 12.15 19.02
N GLN A 78 15.65 13.43 19.21
CA GLN A 78 16.45 14.16 18.23
C GLN A 78 17.81 13.45 18.16
N GLY A 79 18.19 12.97 16.97
CA GLY A 79 19.61 12.93 16.61
C GLY A 79 20.26 11.61 16.20
N ARG A 80 19.56 10.59 15.69
CA ARG A 80 20.24 9.52 14.93
C ARG A 80 19.34 8.95 13.83
N VAL A 81 19.79 8.98 12.58
CA VAL A 81 19.16 8.24 11.47
C VAL A 81 19.05 6.75 11.81
N VAL A 82 17.96 6.11 11.38
CA VAL A 82 17.80 4.66 11.42
C VAL A 82 18.92 4.04 10.59
N LYS A 83 19.65 3.09 11.16
CA LYS A 83 20.80 2.46 10.48
C LYS A 83 20.46 1.12 9.85
N ALA A 84 19.44 0.44 10.36
CA ALA A 84 19.02 -0.87 9.88
C ALA A 84 17.52 -1.06 10.13
N LEU A 85 16.90 -1.98 9.40
CA LEU A 85 15.52 -2.37 9.65
C LEU A 85 15.46 -3.54 10.66
N PRO A 86 14.47 -3.55 11.56
CA PRO A 86 14.19 -4.69 12.43
C PRO A 86 13.80 -5.93 11.62
N ALA A 87 13.83 -7.09 12.27
CA ALA A 87 13.30 -8.32 11.67
C ALA A 87 11.81 -8.12 11.29
N PRO A 88 11.38 -8.40 10.03
CA PRO A 88 10.10 -7.93 9.49
C PRO A 88 8.89 -8.25 10.38
N CYS A 89 8.77 -9.52 10.78
CA CYS A 89 7.66 -9.99 11.60
C CYS A 89 7.88 -9.90 13.10
N GLY A 90 9.06 -9.46 13.54
CA GLY A 90 9.36 -9.23 14.96
C GLY A 90 8.94 -7.85 15.45
N THR A 91 8.44 -6.99 14.55
CA THR A 91 8.03 -5.60 14.84
C THR A 91 6.65 -5.50 15.48
N VAL A 92 5.84 -6.56 15.40
CA VAL A 92 4.49 -6.63 15.97
C VAL A 92 4.44 -7.78 16.96
N SER A 93 3.88 -7.53 18.14
CA SER A 93 3.77 -8.50 19.20
C SER A 93 2.85 -9.66 18.83
N ALA A 94 3.15 -10.85 19.35
CA ALA A 94 2.32 -12.02 19.12
C ALA A 94 0.87 -11.81 19.60
N ALA A 95 0.67 -11.03 20.67
CA ALA A 95 -0.65 -10.70 21.18
C ALA A 95 -1.45 -9.82 20.19
N THR A 96 -0.81 -8.81 19.58
CA THR A 96 -1.44 -7.97 18.56
C THR A 96 -1.77 -8.78 17.31
N VAL A 97 -0.87 -9.67 16.89
CA VAL A 97 -1.13 -10.59 15.76
C VAL A 97 -2.30 -11.53 16.07
N GLU A 98 -2.33 -12.18 17.23
CA GLU A 98 -3.40 -13.14 17.56
C GLU A 98 -4.77 -12.44 17.67
N LYS A 99 -4.80 -11.20 18.20
CA LYS A 99 -6.02 -10.40 18.25
C LYS A 99 -6.50 -9.99 16.85
N ALA A 100 -5.59 -9.56 15.98
CA ALA A 100 -5.92 -9.07 14.63
C ALA A 100 -6.24 -10.21 13.65
N VAL A 101 -5.39 -11.24 13.65
CA VAL A 101 -5.39 -12.38 12.74
C VAL A 101 -5.20 -13.68 13.54
N PRO A 102 -6.26 -14.18 14.21
CA PRO A 102 -6.16 -15.40 15.01
C PRO A 102 -5.64 -16.57 14.17
N LYS A 103 -4.72 -17.35 14.73
CA LYS A 103 -4.10 -18.51 14.05
C LYS A 103 -3.45 -18.14 12.72
N ALA A 104 -2.86 -16.94 12.63
CA ALA A 104 -2.21 -16.46 11.42
C ALA A 104 -1.09 -17.41 10.96
N SER A 105 -1.06 -17.66 9.64
CA SER A 105 0.17 -18.04 8.97
C SER A 105 1.03 -16.79 8.72
N LYS A 106 2.36 -16.95 8.74
CA LYS A 106 3.32 -15.85 8.61
C LYS A 106 4.13 -16.01 7.33
N ARG A 107 4.28 -14.94 6.56
CA ARG A 107 5.19 -14.82 5.41
C ARG A 107 6.02 -13.57 5.57
N GLN A 108 7.33 -13.65 5.30
CA GLN A 108 8.23 -12.50 5.42
C GLN A 108 9.24 -12.46 4.29
N ASN A 109 9.64 -11.26 3.91
CA ASN A 109 10.75 -11.01 3.01
C ASN A 109 11.54 -9.79 3.52
N ALA A 110 12.87 -9.81 3.37
CA ALA A 110 13.74 -8.79 3.91
C ALA A 110 14.99 -8.60 3.05
N ASN A 111 15.40 -7.35 2.89
CA ASN A 111 16.75 -6.95 2.49
C ASN A 111 17.19 -5.76 3.36
N SER A 112 18.31 -5.12 3.02
CA SER A 112 18.86 -4.00 3.80
C SER A 112 17.98 -2.75 3.85
N THR A 113 17.14 -2.52 2.84
CA THR A 113 16.34 -1.29 2.67
C THR A 113 14.84 -1.53 2.70
N LEU A 114 14.38 -2.77 2.65
CA LEU A 114 12.97 -3.14 2.63
C LEU A 114 12.72 -4.40 3.47
N THR A 115 11.75 -4.29 4.38
CA THR A 115 11.21 -5.44 5.11
C THR A 115 9.71 -5.53 4.91
N THR A 116 9.21 -6.75 4.73
CA THR A 116 7.78 -7.04 4.62
C THR A 116 7.43 -8.24 5.48
N CYS A 117 6.33 -8.14 6.20
CA CYS A 117 5.72 -9.22 6.93
C CYS A 117 4.24 -9.25 6.65
N THR A 118 3.70 -10.42 6.31
CA THR A 118 2.25 -10.64 6.18
C THR A 118 1.82 -11.78 7.09
N PHE A 119 0.85 -11.47 7.94
CA PHE A 119 0.09 -12.43 8.72
C PHE A 119 -1.25 -12.63 8.03
N SER A 120 -1.59 -13.86 7.67
CA SER A 120 -2.84 -14.17 6.96
C SER A 120 -3.59 -15.30 7.65
N SER A 121 -4.91 -15.14 7.77
CA SER A 121 -5.76 -16.22 8.26
C SER A 121 -5.76 -17.40 7.28
N THR A 122 -5.96 -18.60 7.83
CA THR A 122 -5.95 -19.86 7.07
C THR A 122 -7.36 -20.36 6.70
N GLY A 123 -8.40 -19.62 7.08
CA GLY A 123 -9.81 -20.01 6.93
C GLY A 123 -10.64 -19.11 6.01
N SER A 124 -11.94 -19.41 5.92
CA SER A 124 -12.89 -18.69 5.06
C SER A 124 -13.07 -17.22 5.44
N ALA A 125 -12.93 -16.86 6.73
CA ALA A 125 -12.89 -15.48 7.20
C ALA A 125 -11.53 -14.84 6.90
N PHE A 126 -11.29 -14.55 5.62
CA PHE A 126 -10.04 -13.95 5.15
C PHE A 126 -9.81 -12.61 5.83
N ARG A 127 -8.72 -12.54 6.57
CA ARG A 127 -8.19 -11.33 7.18
C ARG A 127 -6.68 -11.40 7.15
N TRP A 128 -6.05 -10.25 7.05
CA TRP A 128 -4.60 -10.18 7.05
C TRP A 128 -4.10 -8.88 7.66
N LEU A 129 -2.90 -8.96 8.22
CA LEU A 129 -2.12 -7.83 8.71
C LEU A 129 -0.79 -7.82 7.97
N ARG A 130 -0.47 -6.72 7.30
CA ARG A 130 0.79 -6.53 6.60
C ARG A 130 1.54 -5.37 7.22
N VAL A 131 2.83 -5.59 7.46
CA VAL A 131 3.80 -4.58 7.86
C VAL A 131 4.83 -4.50 6.75
N GLU A 132 5.10 -3.28 6.30
CA GLU A 132 6.15 -2.97 5.34
C GLU A 132 6.96 -1.81 5.87
N ALA A 133 8.28 -1.87 5.82
CA ALA A 133 9.15 -0.77 6.19
C ALA A 133 10.27 -0.58 5.16
N HIS A 134 10.42 0.66 4.72
CA HIS A 134 11.44 1.15 3.81
C HIS A 134 12.45 1.97 4.59
N LEU A 135 13.73 1.76 4.32
CA LEU A 135 14.85 2.48 4.89
C LEU A 135 15.64 3.17 3.79
N TYR A 136 15.79 4.48 3.93
CA TYR A 136 16.69 5.29 3.13
C TYR A 136 18.04 5.31 3.84
N ALA A 137 18.89 4.35 3.50
CA ALA A 137 20.15 4.16 4.19
C ALA A 137 21.15 5.26 3.84
N PRO A 138 21.89 5.84 4.81
CA PRO A 138 22.92 6.85 4.52
C PRO A 138 24.05 6.36 3.60
N ALA A 139 24.20 5.05 3.42
CA ALA A 139 25.17 4.46 2.49
C ALA A 139 24.71 4.57 1.02
N ASP A 140 23.39 4.70 0.79
CA ASP A 140 22.78 4.66 -0.54
C ASP A 140 22.42 6.07 -1.05
N THR A 141 22.38 7.07 -0.17
CA THR A 141 22.00 8.46 -0.49
C THR A 141 22.65 9.47 0.44
N ALA A 142 22.92 10.67 -0.08
CA ALA A 142 23.42 11.80 0.70
C ALA A 142 22.32 12.51 1.51
N THR A 143 21.04 12.29 1.19
CA THR A 143 19.89 12.99 1.77
C THR A 143 18.82 12.02 2.31
N PRO A 144 19.18 11.07 3.18
CA PRO A 144 18.30 9.96 3.57
C PRO A 144 16.99 10.40 4.23
N VAL A 145 16.98 11.52 4.94
CA VAL A 145 15.76 12.05 5.57
C VAL A 145 14.85 12.69 4.53
N GLN A 146 15.41 13.50 3.62
CA GLN A 146 14.64 14.15 2.56
C GLN A 146 14.09 13.12 1.56
N ASP A 147 14.83 12.06 1.28
CA ASP A 147 14.34 10.99 0.39
C ASP A 147 13.17 10.24 1.01
N ALA A 148 13.20 10.02 2.33
CA ALA A 148 12.08 9.43 3.08
C ALA A 148 10.87 10.36 3.13
N GLU A 149 11.08 11.68 3.27
CA GLU A 149 10.04 12.71 3.17
C GLU A 149 9.38 12.67 1.79
N GLY A 150 10.18 12.71 0.72
CA GLY A 150 9.68 12.66 -0.66
C GLY A 150 8.89 11.38 -0.96
N PHE A 151 9.34 10.23 -0.47
CA PHE A 151 8.59 8.98 -0.62
C PHE A 151 7.27 8.99 0.16
N TYR A 152 7.28 9.49 1.39
CA TYR A 152 6.06 9.62 2.19
C TYR A 152 5.04 10.56 1.51
N ASP A 153 5.50 11.69 0.98
CA ASP A 153 4.65 12.63 0.22
C ASP A 153 4.09 12.01 -1.04
N ALA A 154 4.89 11.24 -1.78
CA ALA A 154 4.42 10.48 -2.95
C ALA A 154 3.33 9.47 -2.56
N GLN A 155 3.51 8.75 -1.44
CA GLN A 155 2.51 7.82 -0.92
C GLN A 155 1.23 8.53 -0.48
N TRP A 156 1.33 9.73 0.11
CA TRP A 156 0.19 10.55 0.47
C TRP A 156 -0.58 11.04 -0.75
N ALA A 157 0.13 11.53 -1.78
CA ALA A 157 -0.48 11.93 -3.05
C ALA A 157 -1.17 10.74 -3.73
N GLN A 158 -0.50 9.58 -3.81
CA GLN A 158 -1.09 8.37 -4.39
C GLN A 158 -2.35 7.90 -3.65
N ALA A 159 -2.44 8.11 -2.33
CA ALA A 159 -3.65 7.78 -1.58
C ALA A 159 -4.86 8.66 -1.94
N HIS A 160 -4.64 9.88 -2.44
CA HIS A 160 -5.71 10.75 -2.95
C HIS A 160 -6.14 10.34 -4.36
N ASP A 161 -5.19 9.89 -5.18
CA ASP A 161 -5.38 9.59 -6.60
C ASP A 161 -5.33 8.09 -6.90
N ALA A 162 -6.00 7.25 -6.09
CA ALA A 162 -6.00 5.79 -6.23
C ALA A 162 -7.20 5.27 -7.04
N PRO A 163 -7.09 5.04 -8.37
CA PRO A 163 -8.26 4.79 -9.22
C PRO A 163 -8.94 3.42 -9.01
N LEU A 164 -8.23 2.43 -8.45
CA LEU A 164 -8.75 1.07 -8.22
C LEU A 164 -9.22 0.84 -6.78
N VAL A 165 -9.24 1.92 -5.98
CA VAL A 165 -9.53 1.86 -4.56
C VAL A 165 -10.54 2.96 -4.24
N ARG A 166 -11.68 2.57 -3.67
CA ARG A 166 -12.62 3.53 -3.11
C ARG A 166 -12.09 4.00 -1.75
N THR A 167 -11.53 5.20 -1.71
CA THR A 167 -11.22 5.89 -0.45
C THR A 167 -12.52 6.21 0.29
N ILE A 168 -12.60 5.77 1.55
CA ILE A 168 -13.72 6.07 2.45
C ILE A 168 -13.30 7.22 3.38
N THR A 169 -12.14 7.06 4.01
CA THR A 169 -11.55 8.07 4.90
C THR A 169 -10.05 8.16 4.67
N LEU A 170 -9.52 9.38 4.52
CA LEU A 170 -8.10 9.65 4.41
C LEU A 170 -7.77 10.90 5.21
N GLU A 171 -6.93 10.76 6.23
CA GLU A 171 -6.67 11.85 7.17
C GLU A 171 -5.23 11.81 7.72
N ARG A 172 -4.68 12.99 7.99
CA ARG A 172 -3.41 13.12 8.71
C ARG A 172 -3.58 12.56 10.13
N ALA A 173 -2.53 11.94 10.64
CA ALA A 173 -2.46 11.42 11.99
C ALA A 173 -1.23 11.96 12.71
N THR A 174 -1.36 12.16 14.02
CA THR A 174 -0.28 12.62 14.88
C THR A 174 0.08 11.54 15.90
N GLY A 175 1.27 11.65 16.49
CA GLY A 175 1.72 10.71 17.53
C GLY A 175 2.19 9.35 16.99
N ILE A 176 2.46 9.24 15.69
CA ILE A 176 3.11 8.08 15.07
C ILE A 176 4.19 8.62 14.13
N GLY A 177 5.45 8.48 14.53
CA GLY A 177 6.59 9.02 13.78
C GLY A 177 6.59 10.56 13.74
N ASP A 178 7.33 11.09 12.77
CA ASP A 178 7.41 12.52 12.47
C ASP A 178 6.17 12.97 11.67
N GLU A 179 5.71 12.10 10.77
CA GLU A 179 4.51 12.30 9.96
C GLU A 179 3.75 10.99 9.82
N ALA A 180 2.42 11.06 9.84
CA ALA A 180 1.59 9.90 9.55
C ALA A 180 0.26 10.29 8.91
N TYR A 181 -0.34 9.31 8.24
CA TYR A 181 -1.72 9.36 7.83
C TYR A 181 -2.42 8.02 8.02
N ARG A 182 -3.74 8.09 8.17
CA ARG A 182 -4.66 6.96 8.23
C ARG A 182 -5.50 6.92 6.97
N TRP A 183 -5.66 5.74 6.41
CA TRP A 183 -6.45 5.53 5.21
C TRP A 183 -7.36 4.31 5.41
N PHE A 184 -8.66 4.56 5.41
CA PHE A 184 -9.67 3.51 5.33
C PHE A 184 -10.26 3.46 3.92
N LYS A 185 -10.22 2.27 3.32
CA LYS A 185 -10.52 2.09 1.91
C LYS A 185 -11.13 0.73 1.62
N ALA A 186 -11.83 0.65 0.49
CA ALA A 186 -12.30 -0.62 -0.06
C ALA A 186 -11.73 -0.81 -1.47
N ASP A 187 -11.25 -2.01 -1.76
CA ASP A 187 -10.79 -2.34 -3.11
C ASP A 187 -12.01 -2.55 -4.02
N GLU A 188 -12.00 -1.94 -5.20
CA GLU A 188 -13.12 -2.07 -6.12
C GLU A 188 -13.28 -3.54 -6.59
N GLY A 189 -14.51 -4.05 -6.52
CA GLY A 189 -14.81 -5.43 -6.89
C GLY A 189 -14.38 -6.50 -5.89
N GLN A 190 -13.81 -6.13 -4.73
CA GLN A 190 -13.49 -7.07 -3.65
C GLN A 190 -14.44 -6.88 -2.45
N PRO A 191 -14.83 -7.96 -1.76
CA PRO A 191 -15.68 -7.88 -0.56
C PRO A 191 -14.83 -7.57 0.69
N THR A 192 -13.84 -6.69 0.59
CA THR A 192 -12.87 -6.41 1.67
C THR A 192 -12.70 -4.91 1.88
N VAL A 193 -12.41 -4.56 3.13
CA VAL A 193 -11.95 -3.22 3.52
C VAL A 193 -10.53 -3.32 4.07
N VAL A 194 -9.82 -2.21 4.02
CA VAL A 194 -8.47 -2.08 4.53
C VAL A 194 -8.37 -0.82 5.38
N GLY A 195 -7.97 -0.97 6.64
CA GLY A 195 -7.45 0.12 7.45
C GLY A 195 -5.93 0.15 7.34
N GLN A 196 -5.37 1.29 6.96
CA GLN A 196 -3.94 1.47 6.75
C GLN A 196 -3.42 2.66 7.55
N VAL A 197 -2.22 2.52 8.09
CA VAL A 197 -1.42 3.60 8.66
C VAL A 197 -0.11 3.63 7.90
N THR A 198 0.22 4.77 7.31
CA THR A 198 1.55 5.02 6.75
C THR A 198 2.19 6.10 7.61
N ALA A 199 3.43 5.89 8.03
CA ALA A 199 4.16 6.84 8.85
C ALA A 199 5.64 6.92 8.44
N ARG A 200 6.19 8.11 8.58
CA ARG A 200 7.62 8.38 8.44
C ARG A 200 8.22 8.62 9.81
N THR A 201 9.38 8.06 10.06
CA THR A 201 10.25 8.45 11.17
C THR A 201 11.67 8.57 10.66
N ARG A 202 12.24 9.77 10.77
CA ARG A 202 13.57 10.10 10.29
C ARG A 202 13.70 9.73 8.79
N ASN A 203 14.60 8.80 8.47
CA ASN A 203 14.89 8.27 7.15
C ASN A 203 14.21 6.91 6.86
N ALA A 204 13.16 6.55 7.61
CA ALA A 204 12.40 5.32 7.39
C ALA A 204 10.92 5.63 7.20
N VAL A 205 10.27 4.90 6.31
CA VAL A 205 8.82 4.96 6.08
C VAL A 205 8.24 3.58 6.25
N PHE A 206 7.22 3.43 7.10
CA PHE A 206 6.55 2.16 7.29
C PHE A 206 5.05 2.26 7.02
N THR A 207 4.50 1.19 6.50
CA THR A 207 3.07 1.03 6.21
C THR A 207 2.56 -0.20 6.94
N VAL A 208 1.52 -0.02 7.75
CA VAL A 208 0.78 -1.10 8.38
C VAL A 208 -0.63 -1.13 7.79
N SER A 209 -0.99 -2.25 7.17
CA SER A 209 -2.30 -2.44 6.55
C SER A 209 -2.99 -3.64 7.20
N TYR A 210 -4.24 -3.45 7.59
CA TYR A 210 -5.10 -4.49 8.15
C TYR A 210 -6.37 -4.61 7.32
N SER A 211 -6.72 -5.83 6.93
CA SER A 211 -7.89 -6.10 6.09
C SER A 211 -8.81 -7.16 6.68
N GLU A 212 -10.10 -6.93 6.50
CA GLU A 212 -11.16 -7.88 6.80
C GLU A 212 -12.21 -7.90 5.68
N ARG A 213 -13.02 -8.96 5.66
CA ARG A 213 -14.18 -9.06 4.78
C ARG A 213 -15.30 -8.11 5.23
N ALA A 214 -15.85 -7.36 4.29
CA ALA A 214 -17.01 -6.49 4.44
C ALA A 214 -17.75 -6.34 3.09
N PRO A 215 -18.62 -7.30 2.73
CA PRO A 215 -19.28 -7.33 1.42
C PRO A 215 -20.26 -6.16 1.24
N ALA A 216 -21.10 -5.88 2.24
CA ALA A 216 -22.14 -4.85 2.18
C ALA A 216 -21.61 -3.47 2.58
N ALA A 217 -22.12 -2.40 1.97
CA ALA A 217 -21.68 -1.02 2.26
C ALA A 217 -21.84 -0.65 3.75
N ALA A 218 -23.00 -0.95 4.35
CA ALA A 218 -23.26 -0.68 5.77
C ALA A 218 -22.27 -1.42 6.71
N GLU A 219 -21.80 -2.60 6.31
CA GLU A 219 -20.76 -3.30 7.08
C GLU A 219 -19.41 -2.60 6.99
N ARG A 220 -19.08 -1.96 5.85
CA ARG A 220 -17.79 -1.27 5.67
C ARG A 220 -17.65 -0.12 6.65
N ASP A 221 -18.67 0.72 6.76
CA ASP A 221 -18.67 1.88 7.67
C ASP A 221 -18.57 1.44 9.14
N ALA A 222 -19.22 0.32 9.50
CA ALA A 222 -19.11 -0.27 10.83
C ALA A 222 -17.70 -0.82 11.15
N ARG A 223 -16.91 -1.20 10.13
CA ARG A 223 -15.55 -1.74 10.30
C ARG A 223 -14.48 -0.67 10.39
N GLU A 224 -14.72 0.53 9.89
CA GLU A 224 -13.73 1.61 9.81
C GLU A 224 -12.95 1.79 11.12
N ARG A 225 -13.66 2.04 12.22
CA ARG A 225 -13.05 2.30 13.53
C ARG A 225 -12.20 1.13 14.00
N ALA A 226 -12.69 -0.10 13.83
CA ALA A 226 -12.00 -1.30 14.29
C ALA A 226 -10.74 -1.58 13.44
N CYS A 227 -10.83 -1.44 12.11
CA CYS A 227 -9.70 -1.65 11.22
C CYS A 227 -8.61 -0.60 11.43
N LEU A 228 -8.98 0.68 11.51
CA LEU A 228 -8.02 1.76 11.77
C LEU A 228 -7.39 1.64 13.17
N ALA A 229 -8.15 1.25 14.19
CA ALA A 229 -7.61 1.02 15.53
C ALA A 229 -6.60 -0.15 15.55
N THR A 230 -6.89 -1.23 14.83
CA THR A 230 -5.99 -2.39 14.71
C THR A 230 -4.69 -2.01 13.99
N ALA A 231 -4.79 -1.33 12.85
CA ALA A 231 -3.62 -0.84 12.11
C ALA A 231 -2.81 0.17 12.95
N THR A 232 -3.47 1.06 13.69
CA THR A 232 -2.83 2.04 14.58
C THR A 232 -2.08 1.38 15.74
N ALA A 233 -2.66 0.35 16.35
CA ALA A 233 -2.01 -0.38 17.43
C ALA A 233 -0.71 -1.05 16.95
N ALA A 234 -0.77 -1.77 15.82
CA ALA A 234 0.40 -2.38 15.22
C ALA A 234 1.43 -1.35 14.74
N ALA A 235 1.00 -0.22 14.16
CA ALA A 235 1.89 0.87 13.76
C ALA A 235 2.71 1.46 14.92
N ARG A 236 2.13 1.55 16.12
CA ARG A 236 2.85 2.01 17.31
C ARG A 236 3.92 1.03 17.77
N GLU A 237 3.67 -0.28 17.65
CA GLU A 237 4.68 -1.30 17.95
C GLU A 237 5.82 -1.27 16.92
N VAL A 238 5.51 -1.09 15.64
CA VAL A 238 6.52 -0.92 14.58
C VAL A 238 7.38 0.31 14.83
N LEU A 239 6.77 1.45 15.19
CA LEU A 239 7.51 2.66 15.55
C LEU A 239 8.43 2.43 16.75
N ALA A 240 7.92 1.78 17.81
CA ALA A 240 8.71 1.45 18.99
C ALA A 240 9.91 0.56 18.62
N ALA A 241 9.70 -0.44 17.77
CA ALA A 241 10.77 -1.30 17.26
C ALA A 241 11.83 -0.50 16.49
N LEU A 242 11.43 0.39 15.57
CA LEU A 242 12.33 1.21 14.77
C LEU A 242 13.15 2.22 15.60
N ASN A 243 12.67 2.64 16.76
CA ASN A 243 13.41 3.53 17.65
C ASN A 243 14.63 2.86 18.31
N HIS A 244 14.77 1.54 18.18
CA HIS A 244 15.94 0.80 18.65
C HIS A 244 17.02 0.60 17.56
N PHE A 245 16.82 1.10 16.33
CA PHE A 245 17.71 0.96 15.19
C PHE A 245 18.11 2.31 14.57
#